data_AF-A0A524FFY8-F1
#
_entry.id   AF-A0A524FFY8-F1
#
_cell.length_a   1.000
_cell.length_b   1.000
_cell.length_c   1.000
_cell.angle_alpha   90.00
_cell.angle_beta   90.00
_cell.angle_gamma   90.00
#
_symmetry.space_group_name_H-M   'P 1'
#
loop_
_entity.id
_entity.type
_entity.pdbx_description
1 polymer ?
#
loop_
_entity_poly.entity_id
_entity_poly.type
_entity_poly.pdbx_seq_one_letter_code
_entity_poly.pdbx_strand_id
1 'polypeptide(L)'
;MSLPNIIKTLQEKGSISDELDYALMNYLLKNRGTGYTACQPSLVELEGGKKAIKMGIDNTFIGKNNQLMGLGIVGTLIIDYDSLRVIYCTPKPELESNIEKLRNSGITPQARPKGKY
;
A
#
# COMPACT_ATOMS: atom_id res chain seq x y z
N MET A 1 -7.03 10.19 11.44
CA MET A 1 -6.18 11.03 10.57
C MET A 1 -6.80 11.00 9.20
N SER A 2 -7.07 12.16 8.59
CA SER A 2 -7.56 12.26 7.22
C SER A 2 -6.41 12.02 6.23
N LEU A 3 -6.75 11.56 5.02
CA LEU A 3 -5.80 11.47 3.93
C LEU A 3 -5.31 12.89 3.58
N PRO A 4 -3.99 13.15 3.58
CA PRO A 4 -3.46 14.44 3.16
C PRO A 4 -3.83 14.75 1.71
N ASN A 5 -4.05 16.04 1.41
CA ASN A 5 -4.33 16.47 0.05
C ASN A 5 -3.08 16.39 -0.82
N ILE A 6 -3.17 15.65 -1.93
CA ILE A 6 -2.09 15.49 -2.91
C ILE A 6 -2.31 16.48 -4.03
N ILE A 7 -1.38 17.40 -4.21
CA ILE A 7 -1.47 18.48 -5.22
C ILE A 7 -1.03 17.98 -6.59
N LYS A 8 0.04 17.20 -6.64
CA LYS A 8 0.54 16.60 -7.90
C LYS A 8 1.40 15.36 -7.64
N THR A 9 1.43 14.48 -8.62
CA THR A 9 2.38 13.37 -8.68
C THR A 9 3.67 13.87 -9.32
N LEU A 10 4.77 13.81 -8.59
CA LEU A 10 6.11 14.17 -9.07
C LEU A 10 6.74 13.01 -9.86
N GLN A 11 6.50 11.78 -9.42
CA GLN A 11 6.97 10.57 -10.09
C GLN A 11 5.97 9.42 -9.89
N GLU A 12 5.45 8.87 -10.98
CA GLU A 12 4.40 7.85 -10.92
C GLU A 12 4.88 6.47 -10.44
N LYS A 13 6.13 6.13 -10.77
CA LYS A 13 6.73 4.83 -10.44
C LYS A 13 8.10 5.06 -9.84
N GLY A 14 8.33 4.49 -8.67
CA GLY A 14 9.64 4.43 -8.05
C GLY A 14 9.95 3.04 -7.51
N SER A 15 11.03 3.00 -6.75
CA SER A 15 11.38 1.91 -5.86
C SER A 15 11.75 2.52 -4.52
N ILE A 16 11.54 1.78 -3.44
CA ILE A 16 12.03 2.13 -2.11
C ILE A 16 13.15 1.17 -1.74
N SER A 17 13.97 1.52 -0.74
CA SER A 17 14.99 0.61 -0.24
C SER A 17 14.36 -0.57 0.48
N ASP A 18 15.07 -1.69 0.54
CA ASP A 18 14.61 -2.92 1.20
C ASP A 18 14.35 -2.69 2.70
N GLU A 19 15.13 -1.83 3.35
CA GLU A 19 14.94 -1.48 4.76
C GLU A 19 13.63 -0.74 4.99
N LEU A 20 13.29 0.20 4.09
CA LEU A 20 12.02 0.90 4.16
C LEU A 20 10.86 -0.06 3.88
N ASP A 21 10.97 -0.91 2.86
CA ASP A 21 9.94 -1.90 2.55
C ASP A 21 9.67 -2.83 3.74
N TYR A 22 10.74 -3.36 4.35
CA TYR A 22 10.67 -4.17 5.57
C TYR A 22 10.00 -3.41 6.74
N ALA A 23 10.37 -2.14 6.97
CA ALA A 23 9.79 -1.33 8.03
C ALA A 23 8.28 -1.10 7.81
N LEU A 24 7.85 -0.86 6.56
CA LEU A 24 6.45 -0.65 6.22
C LEU A 24 5.63 -1.95 6.32
N MET A 25 6.24 -3.09 6.01
CA MET A 25 5.61 -4.40 6.21
C MET A 25 5.34 -4.67 7.68
N ASN A 26 6.32 -4.42 8.54
CA ASN A 26 6.13 -4.54 9.98
C ASN A 26 5.10 -3.54 10.51
N TYR A 27 5.09 -2.32 9.98
CA TYR A 27 4.10 -1.32 10.35
C TYR A 27 2.67 -1.79 10.01
N LEU A 28 2.43 -2.28 8.79
CA LEU A 28 1.10 -2.78 8.40
C LEU A 28 0.71 -4.01 9.22
N LEU A 29 1.63 -4.95 9.43
CA LEU A 29 1.38 -6.14 10.24
C LEU A 29 0.94 -5.76 11.66
N LYS A 30 1.67 -4.83 12.30
CA LYS A 30 1.38 -4.38 13.67
C LYS A 30 0.08 -3.56 13.78
N ASN A 31 -0.22 -2.73 12.79
CA ASN A 31 -1.29 -1.73 12.89
C ASN A 31 -2.57 -2.08 12.12
N ARG A 32 -2.52 -3.01 11.16
CA ARG A 32 -3.65 -3.44 10.32
C ARG A 32 -3.88 -4.95 10.38
N GLY A 33 -2.81 -5.72 10.57
CA GLY A 33 -2.83 -7.17 10.65
C GLY A 33 -2.24 -7.82 9.40
N THR A 34 -2.44 -9.12 9.28
CA THR A 34 -1.95 -9.92 8.15
C THR A 34 -2.75 -9.66 6.87
N GLY A 35 -2.14 -9.98 5.72
CA GLY A 35 -2.84 -9.94 4.43
C GLY A 35 -2.88 -8.56 3.78
N TYR A 36 -1.97 -7.67 4.17
CA TYR A 36 -1.78 -6.37 3.55
C TYR A 36 -0.33 -6.20 3.13
N THR A 37 -0.11 -5.72 1.91
CA THR A 37 1.23 -5.47 1.37
C THR A 37 1.26 -4.10 0.73
N ALA A 38 2.22 -3.25 1.14
CA ALA A 38 2.48 -1.96 0.52
C ALA A 38 3.14 -2.20 -0.84
N CYS A 39 2.73 -1.46 -1.87
CA CYS A 39 3.31 -1.57 -3.20
C CYS A 39 3.11 -0.29 -4.01
N GLN A 40 3.63 -0.29 -5.24
CA GLN A 40 3.46 0.82 -6.20
C GLN A 40 3.88 2.18 -5.62
N PRO A 41 5.14 2.32 -5.15
CA PRO A 41 5.59 3.59 -4.61
C PRO A 41 5.61 4.67 -5.71
N SER A 42 5.13 5.84 -5.34
CA SER A 42 5.08 7.04 -6.16
C SER A 42 5.52 8.24 -5.32
N LEU A 43 6.22 9.20 -5.92
CA LEU A 43 6.59 10.45 -5.26
C LEU A 43 5.51 11.48 -5.55
N VAL A 44 4.96 12.08 -4.51
CA VAL A 44 3.89 13.08 -4.60
C VAL A 44 4.25 14.35 -3.83
N GLU A 45 3.64 15.46 -4.22
CA GLU A 45 3.67 16.71 -3.48
C GLU A 45 2.34 16.91 -2.76
N LEU A 46 2.39 17.11 -1.45
CA LEU A 46 1.27 17.42 -0.58
C LEU A 46 1.08 18.93 -0.49
N GLU A 47 -0.09 19.33 0.02
CA GLU A 47 -0.37 20.73 0.34
C GLU A 47 0.71 21.33 1.27
N GLY A 48 1.10 22.57 0.99
CA GLY A 48 2.23 23.23 1.66
C GLY A 48 3.61 22.85 1.09
N GLY A 49 3.68 22.21 -0.08
CA GLY A 49 4.93 21.94 -0.80
C GLY A 49 5.75 20.78 -0.24
N LYS A 50 5.19 19.99 0.68
CA LYS A 50 5.89 18.85 1.30
C LYS A 50 5.90 17.65 0.36
N LYS A 51 7.04 16.98 0.24
CA LYS A 51 7.14 15.73 -0.52
C LYS A 51 6.75 14.54 0.33
N ALA A 52 6.09 13.57 -0.28
CA ALA A 52 5.74 12.32 0.36
C ALA A 52 5.83 11.16 -0.62
N ILE A 53 6.08 9.97 -0.08
CA ILE A 53 5.98 8.71 -0.81
C ILE A 53 4.56 8.20 -0.61
N LYS A 54 3.80 8.04 -1.69
CA LYS A 54 2.50 7.39 -1.70
C LYS A 54 2.68 5.95 -2.14
N MET A 55 2.14 5.02 -1.35
CA MET A 55 2.09 3.61 -1.68
C MET A 55 0.63 3.12 -1.65
N GLY A 56 0.30 2.20 -2.55
CA GLY A 56 -0.92 1.42 -2.44
C GLY A 56 -0.80 0.34 -1.37
N ILE A 57 -1.93 -0.06 -0.79
CA ILE A 57 -2.04 -1.23 0.09
C ILE A 57 -2.84 -2.30 -0.67
N ASP A 58 -2.17 -3.36 -1.10
CA ASP A 58 -2.80 -4.53 -1.72
C ASP A 58 -3.28 -5.52 -0.66
N ASN A 59 -4.43 -6.14 -0.87
CA ASN A 59 -4.87 -7.26 -0.04
C ASN A 59 -4.30 -8.57 -0.58
N THR A 60 -3.48 -9.23 0.22
CA THR A 60 -2.73 -10.43 -0.17
C THR A 60 -3.06 -11.62 0.72
N PHE A 61 -2.98 -12.83 0.16
CA PHE A 61 -3.21 -14.06 0.91
C PHE A 61 -2.58 -15.27 0.19
N ILE A 62 -2.44 -16.37 0.91
CA ILE A 62 -1.95 -17.63 0.33
C ILE A 62 -3.12 -18.37 -0.32
N GLY A 63 -3.02 -18.57 -1.64
CA GLY A 63 -3.98 -19.33 -2.43
C GLY A 63 -3.64 -20.82 -2.52
N LYS A 64 -4.26 -21.51 -3.49
CA LYS A 64 -3.94 -22.91 -3.81
C LYS A 64 -2.45 -23.05 -4.16
N ASN A 65 -1.87 -24.20 -3.83
CA ASN A 65 -0.46 -24.52 -4.11
C ASN A 65 0.56 -23.56 -3.47
N ASN A 66 0.20 -22.95 -2.33
CA ASN A 66 1.07 -22.03 -1.58
C ASN A 66 1.51 -20.79 -2.41
N GLN A 67 0.69 -20.37 -3.38
CA GLN A 67 0.98 -19.21 -4.20
C GLN A 67 0.46 -17.93 -3.53
N LEU A 68 1.29 -16.88 -3.48
CA LEU A 68 0.86 -15.57 -3.01
C LEU A 68 -0.06 -14.91 -4.04
N MET A 69 -1.29 -14.65 -3.63
CA MET A 69 -2.33 -14.00 -4.42
C MET A 69 -2.51 -12.55 -3.94
N GLY A 70 -2.93 -11.68 -4.85
CA GLY A 70 -3.37 -10.31 -4.57
C GLY A 70 -4.78 -10.07 -5.11
N LEU A 71 -5.64 -9.45 -4.31
CA LEU A 71 -6.99 -9.05 -4.72
C LEU A 71 -7.00 -7.68 -5.41
N GLY A 72 -6.03 -6.81 -5.10
CA GLY A 72 -5.94 -5.46 -5.61
C GLY A 72 -5.77 -4.42 -4.51
N ILE A 73 -5.52 -3.17 -4.93
CA ILE A 73 -5.31 -2.04 -4.01
C ILE A 73 -6.61 -1.71 -3.27
N VAL A 74 -6.58 -1.85 -1.94
CA VAL A 74 -7.71 -1.60 -1.02
C VAL A 74 -7.51 -0.37 -0.16
N GLY A 75 -6.34 0.25 -0.22
CA GLY A 75 -6.05 1.46 0.52
C GLY A 75 -4.75 2.14 0.11
N THR A 76 -4.38 3.15 0.86
CA THR A 76 -3.19 3.98 0.65
C THR A 76 -2.41 4.18 1.95
N LEU A 77 -1.10 4.24 1.81
CA LEU A 77 -0.11 4.60 2.82
C LEU A 77 0.65 5.84 2.31
N ILE A 78 0.82 6.85 3.16
CA ILE A 78 1.61 8.04 2.86
C ILE A 78 2.75 8.13 3.88
N ILE A 79 3.96 8.25 3.37
CA ILE A 79 5.19 8.37 4.14
C ILE A 79 5.81 9.74 3.85
N ASP A 80 6.19 10.46 4.90
CA ASP A 80 6.94 11.70 4.75
C ASP A 80 8.31 11.42 4.13
N TYR A 81 8.68 12.16 3.08
CA TYR A 81 9.87 11.85 2.29
C TYR A 81 11.17 12.04 3.08
N ASP A 82 11.24 13.04 3.96
CA ASP A 82 12.47 13.39 4.67
C ASP A 82 12.65 12.56 5.94
N SER A 83 11.58 12.38 6.73
CA SER A 83 11.64 11.65 8.01
C SER A 83 11.37 10.15 7.88
N LEU A 84 10.88 9.70 6.72
CA LEU A 84 10.45 8.32 6.46
C LEU A 84 9.37 7.80 7.42
N ARG A 85 8.66 8.70 8.10
CA ARG A 85 7.57 8.36 9.01
C ARG A 85 6.27 8.21 8.25
N VAL A 86 5.48 7.20 8.63
CA VAL A 86 4.10 7.06 8.15
C VAL A 86 3.28 8.22 8.71
N ILE A 87 2.77 9.08 7.81
CA ILE A 87 1.91 10.22 8.17
C ILE A 87 0.44 9.92 7.92
N TYR A 88 0.13 8.95 7.08
CA TYR A 88 -1.22 8.45 6.90
C TYR A 88 -1.21 6.97 6.51
N CYS A 89 -2.16 6.21 7.04
CA CYS A 89 -2.46 4.86 6.60
C CYS A 89 -3.97 4.68 6.66
N THR A 90 -4.56 4.22 5.56
CA THR A 90 -6.00 3.96 5.46
C THR A 90 -6.49 3.15 6.68
N PRO A 91 -7.56 3.57 7.37
CA PRO A 91 -8.07 2.88 8.56
C PRO A 91 -8.50 1.45 8.27
N LYS A 92 -8.36 0.56 9.26
CA LYS A 92 -8.72 -0.87 9.10
C LYS A 92 -10.16 -1.11 8.65
N PRO A 93 -11.19 -0.46 9.24
CA PRO A 93 -12.58 -0.68 8.80
C PRO A 93 -12.80 -0.30 7.33
N GLU A 94 -12.09 0.71 6.83
CA GLU A 94 -12.16 1.13 5.44
C GLU A 94 -11.46 0.12 4.51
N LEU A 95 -10.31 -0.42 4.92
CA LEU A 95 -9.65 -1.51 4.18
C LEU A 95 -10.56 -2.73 4.05
N GLU A 96 -11.22 -3.14 5.14
CA GLU A 96 -12.15 -4.29 5.17
C GLU A 96 -13.36 -4.02 4.26
N SER A 97 -13.96 -2.84 4.36
CA SER A 97 -15.05 -2.43 3.46
C SER A 97 -14.64 -2.44 1.99
N ASN A 98 -13.42 -1.98 1.67
CA ASN A 98 -12.91 -1.98 0.29
C ASN A 98 -12.61 -3.40 -0.22
N ILE A 99 -12.14 -4.30 0.65
CA ILE A 99 -11.99 -5.73 0.31
C ILE A 99 -13.35 -6.32 -0.09
N GLU A 100 -14.40 -6.07 0.70
CA GLU A 100 -15.75 -6.57 0.39
C GLU A 100 -16.27 -6.03 -0.94
N LYS A 101 -16.08 -4.74 -1.22
CA LYS A 101 -16.43 -4.14 -2.52
C LYS A 101 -15.72 -4.83 -3.68
N LEU A 102 -14.41 -5.10 -3.56
CA LEU A 102 -13.63 -5.79 -4.60
C LEU A 102 -14.07 -7.25 -4.79
N ARG A 103 -14.45 -7.95 -3.71
CA ARG A 103 -15.00 -9.31 -3.82
C ARG A 103 -16.35 -9.30 -4.53
N ASN A 104 -17.20 -8.33 -4.21
CA ASN A 104 -18.54 -8.21 -4.78
C ASN A 104 -18.54 -7.72 -6.24
N SER A 105 -17.48 -7.05 -6.70
CA SER A 105 -17.34 -6.64 -8.10
C SER A 105 -16.97 -7.78 -9.04
N GLY A 106 -16.78 -9.00 -8.53
CA GLY A 106 -16.40 -10.17 -9.32
C GLY A 106 -14.93 -10.19 -9.74
N ILE A 107 -14.09 -9.30 -9.18
CA ILE A 107 -12.65 -9.33 -9.42
C ILE A 107 -12.08 -10.62 -8.82
N THR A 108 -11.37 -11.37 -9.67
CA THR A 108 -10.68 -12.58 -9.23
C THR A 108 -9.26 -12.22 -8.77
N PRO A 109 -8.83 -12.75 -7.61
CA PRO A 109 -7.46 -12.59 -7.14
C PRO A 109 -6.45 -13.10 -8.17
N GLN A 110 -5.36 -12.35 -8.36
CA GLN A 110 -4.30 -12.70 -9.30
C GLN A 110 -3.04 -13.15 -8.56
N ALA A 111 -2.30 -14.05 -9.20
CA ALA A 111 -0.98 -14.42 -8.74
C ALA A 111 -0.07 -13.18 -8.71
N ARG A 112 0.60 -12.93 -7.59
CA ARG A 112 1.62 -11.88 -7.56
C ARG A 112 2.86 -12.32 -8.36
N PRO A 113 3.49 -11.41 -9.13
CA PRO A 113 4.68 -11.74 -9.90
C PRO A 113 5.78 -12.21 -8.94
N LYS A 114 6.43 -13.33 -9.29
CA LYS A 114 7.64 -13.79 -8.61
C LYS A 114 8.77 -12.82 -8.96
N GLY A 115 9.59 -12.46 -7.98
CA GLY A 115 10.82 -11.71 -8.24
C GLY A 115 11.70 -12.46 -9.28
N LYS A 116 12.44 -11.71 -10.08
CA LYS A 116 13.50 -12.30 -10.92
C LYS A 116 14.70 -12.54 -9.99
N TYR A 117 15.12 -13.80 -9.89
CA TYR A 117 16.31 -14.22 -9.14
C TYR A 117 17.55 -14.10 -10.03
#